data_AF-A0A7Y5EJL8-F1
#
_entry.id   AF-A0A7Y5EJL8-F1
#
_cell.length_a   1.000
_cell.length_b   1.000
_cell.length_c   1.000
_cell.angle_alpha   90.00
_cell.angle_beta   90.00
_cell.angle_gamma   90.00
#
_symmetry.space_group_name_H-M   'P 1'
#
loop_
_entity.id
_entity.type
_entity.pdbx_description
1 polymer ?
#
loop_
_entity_poly.entity_id
_entity_poly.type
_entity_poly.pdbx_seq_one_letter_code
_entity_poly.pdbx_strand_id
1 'polypeptide(L)'
;MSKSSKYVSRQSDEHGVIAWSDEENQIWHELITRQLSVIEGKACDEYMAGLQKLQLPTDRIPQLEEVSKVLRATTGWECAEVPALISFDKFFELLANKRFPVATFIRSREEFDYLQEPDVFHEIFGHCAMLTNPAFAEFTHTYGKLGLAANKQDRVYLARLYWFTIEFGLLNTDNGLRIYGGGILSSPGETTYALKSDVPQRKVFDAVDVLRTPYRIDIMQPIYFMIERIDQLFDIAHLDMMALVEQAKALGLHAPQFPPKEKQAS
;
A
#
# COMPACT_ATOMS: atom_id res chain seq x y z
N MET A 1 -25.68 2.08 -2.38
CA MET A 1 -25.58 1.22 -1.19
C MET A 1 -24.14 1.24 -0.75
N SER A 2 -23.82 1.70 0.46
CA SER A 2 -22.48 1.54 1.02
C SER A 2 -22.18 0.04 1.03
N LYS A 3 -21.10 -0.39 0.39
CA LYS A 3 -20.65 -1.79 0.53
C LYS A 3 -20.40 -2.04 2.01
N SER A 4 -21.16 -2.94 2.63
CA SER A 4 -20.84 -3.44 3.95
C SER A 4 -19.67 -4.41 3.81
N SER A 5 -18.58 -4.15 4.52
CA SER A 5 -17.52 -5.17 4.68
C SER A 5 -18.12 -6.39 5.37
N LYS A 6 -17.69 -7.59 4.97
CA LYS A 6 -18.01 -8.82 5.71
C LYS A 6 -17.19 -8.96 6.99
N TYR A 7 -16.14 -8.15 7.12
CA TYR A 7 -15.26 -8.10 8.26
C TYR A 7 -15.70 -7.01 9.23
N VAL A 8 -15.50 -7.30 10.51
CA VAL A 8 -15.69 -6.35 11.59
C VAL A 8 -14.34 -6.15 12.25
N SER A 9 -13.80 -4.94 12.14
CA SER A 9 -12.59 -4.53 12.86
C SER A 9 -12.77 -4.78 14.35
N ARG A 10 -11.76 -5.38 14.98
CA ARG A 10 -11.59 -5.40 16.44
C ARG A 10 -11.47 -3.97 16.94
N GLN A 11 -11.83 -3.74 18.20
CA GLN A 11 -11.64 -2.44 18.85
C GLN A 11 -10.60 -2.60 19.95
N SER A 12 -9.68 -1.66 20.05
CA SER A 12 -8.78 -1.61 21.19
C SER A 12 -9.53 -1.32 22.49
N ASP A 13 -9.02 -1.83 23.61
CA ASP A 13 -9.46 -1.42 24.94
C ASP A 13 -8.94 -0.01 25.33
N GLU A 14 -9.19 0.39 26.57
CA GLU A 14 -8.76 1.69 27.12
C GLU A 14 -7.23 1.86 27.20
N HIS A 15 -6.48 0.78 27.03
CA HIS A 15 -5.01 0.76 26.99
C HIS A 15 -4.45 0.64 25.57
N GLY A 16 -5.31 0.65 24.54
CA GLY A 16 -4.90 0.48 23.15
C GLY A 16 -4.58 -0.96 22.79
N VAL A 17 -4.99 -1.94 23.60
CA VAL A 17 -4.74 -3.37 23.35
C VAL A 17 -5.91 -3.98 22.59
N ILE A 18 -5.59 -4.66 21.49
CA ILE A 18 -6.54 -5.43 20.69
C ILE A 18 -6.46 -6.90 21.09
N ALA A 19 -7.59 -7.47 21.52
CA ALA A 19 -7.71 -8.89 21.82
C ALA A 19 -7.88 -9.72 20.53
N TRP A 20 -6.77 -10.24 20.02
CA TRP A 20 -6.73 -11.20 18.92
C TRP A 20 -6.94 -12.62 19.43
N SER A 21 -7.79 -13.39 18.75
CA SER A 21 -7.98 -14.82 19.02
C SER A 21 -6.78 -15.65 18.57
N ASP A 22 -6.67 -16.87 19.10
CA ASP A 22 -5.63 -17.82 18.70
C ASP A 22 -5.66 -18.12 17.19
N GLU A 23 -6.86 -18.20 16.61
CA GLU A 23 -7.04 -18.43 15.16
C GLU A 23 -6.56 -17.24 14.33
N GLU A 24 -6.83 -16.00 14.75
CA GLU A 24 -6.34 -14.80 14.05
C GLU A 24 -4.80 -14.70 14.12
N ASN A 25 -4.22 -15.01 15.28
CA ASN A 25 -2.76 -15.09 15.45
C ASN A 25 -2.15 -16.20 14.59
N GLN A 26 -2.82 -17.35 14.48
CA GLN A 26 -2.38 -18.45 13.63
C GLN A 26 -2.42 -18.08 12.13
N ILE A 27 -3.47 -17.39 11.67
CA ILE A 27 -3.54 -16.87 10.30
C ILE A 27 -2.39 -15.90 10.03
N TRP A 28 -2.12 -14.97 10.95
CA TRP A 28 -0.96 -14.07 10.85
C TRP A 28 0.35 -14.85 10.74
N HIS A 29 0.56 -15.84 11.60
CA HIS A 29 1.77 -16.67 11.60
C HIS A 29 2.00 -17.35 10.25
N GLU A 30 0.96 -17.95 9.67
CA GLU A 30 1.04 -18.60 8.37
C GLU A 30 1.32 -17.57 7.25
N LEU A 31 0.68 -16.40 7.28
CA LEU A 31 0.90 -15.33 6.30
C LEU A 31 2.33 -14.78 6.35
N ILE A 32 2.81 -14.38 7.53
CA ILE A 32 4.14 -13.77 7.68
C ILE A 32 5.25 -14.77 7.38
N THR A 33 5.13 -16.02 7.84
CA THR A 33 6.13 -17.07 7.58
C THR A 33 6.25 -17.37 6.09
N ARG A 34 5.11 -17.51 5.39
CA ARG A 34 5.10 -17.68 3.94
C ARG A 34 5.71 -16.47 3.25
N GLN A 35 5.28 -15.26 3.63
CA GLN A 35 5.61 -14.07 2.87
C GLN A 35 7.07 -13.66 3.04
N LEU A 36 7.68 -13.84 4.23
CA LEU A 36 9.11 -13.61 4.45
C LEU A 36 9.99 -14.42 3.47
N SER A 37 9.64 -15.70 3.24
CA SER A 37 10.33 -16.52 2.25
C SER A 37 10.08 -16.05 0.81
N VAL A 38 8.85 -15.60 0.52
CA VAL A 38 8.47 -15.14 -0.82
C VAL A 38 9.14 -13.81 -1.18
N ILE A 39 9.33 -12.88 -0.25
CA ILE A 39 9.93 -11.58 -0.55
C ILE A 39 11.47 -11.58 -0.55
N GLU A 40 12.10 -12.65 -0.08
CA GLU A 40 13.56 -12.76 -0.03
C GLU A 40 14.15 -12.62 -1.46
N GLY A 41 15.12 -11.72 -1.58
CA GLY A 41 15.75 -11.34 -2.86
C GLY A 41 14.84 -10.58 -3.84
N LYS A 42 13.63 -10.18 -3.41
CA LYS A 42 12.61 -9.54 -4.26
C LYS A 42 12.16 -8.17 -3.73
N ALA A 43 11.93 -8.05 -2.42
CA ALA A 43 11.72 -6.75 -1.79
C ALA A 43 12.98 -5.88 -1.87
N CYS A 44 12.82 -4.57 -1.89
CA CYS A 44 13.95 -3.65 -1.85
C CYS A 44 14.68 -3.68 -0.51
N ASP A 45 15.95 -3.28 -0.50
CA ASP A 45 16.79 -3.33 0.69
C ASP A 45 16.26 -2.39 1.78
N GLU A 46 15.65 -1.26 1.41
CA GLU A 46 15.03 -0.31 2.34
C GLU A 46 13.83 -0.93 3.07
N TYR A 47 13.02 -1.74 2.38
CA TYR A 47 11.93 -2.49 3.01
C TYR A 47 12.48 -3.54 3.98
N MET A 48 13.49 -4.29 3.57
CA MET A 48 14.12 -5.31 4.43
C MET A 48 14.76 -4.69 5.69
N ALA A 49 15.40 -3.53 5.56
CA ALA A 49 15.91 -2.75 6.69
C ALA A 49 14.77 -2.25 7.59
N GLY A 50 13.63 -1.87 7.00
CA GLY A 50 12.41 -1.52 7.73
C GLY A 50 11.87 -2.68 8.56
N LEU A 51 11.77 -3.89 7.99
CA LEU A 51 11.35 -5.09 8.71
C LEU A 51 12.27 -5.40 9.90
N GLN A 52 13.58 -5.25 9.73
CA GLN A 52 14.56 -5.44 10.82
C GLN A 52 14.36 -4.43 11.96
N LYS A 53 13.97 -3.19 11.66
CA LYS A 53 13.65 -2.17 12.67
C LYS A 53 12.33 -2.49 13.39
N LEU A 54 11.31 -2.90 12.65
CA LEU A 54 9.99 -3.19 13.19
C LEU A 54 9.98 -4.42 14.09
N GLN A 55 10.83 -5.42 13.82
CA GLN A 55 10.89 -6.69 14.56
C GLN A 55 9.51 -7.31 14.74
N LEU A 56 8.75 -7.39 13.64
CA LEU A 56 7.38 -7.89 13.67
C LEU A 56 7.35 -9.31 14.27
N PRO A 57 6.48 -9.59 15.26
CA PRO A 57 6.30 -10.93 15.79
C PRO A 57 5.81 -11.85 14.68
N THR A 58 6.36 -13.07 14.63
CA THR A 58 5.95 -14.07 13.64
C THR A 58 4.85 -14.97 14.15
N ASP A 59 4.58 -15.00 15.45
CA ASP A 59 3.67 -15.93 16.14
C ASP A 59 2.33 -15.31 16.56
N ARG A 60 2.18 -13.99 16.41
CA ARG A 60 0.96 -13.24 16.73
C ARG A 60 0.86 -11.96 15.92
N ILE A 61 -0.34 -11.39 15.84
CA ILE A 61 -0.54 -10.05 15.29
C ILE A 61 0.10 -9.02 16.26
N PRO A 62 0.92 -8.07 15.78
CA PRO A 62 1.48 -7.02 16.61
C PRO A 62 0.39 -6.05 17.10
N GLN A 63 0.58 -5.49 18.28
CA GLN A 63 -0.22 -4.34 18.73
C GLN A 63 0.22 -3.10 17.97
N LEU A 64 -0.72 -2.20 17.66
CA LEU A 64 -0.43 -1.00 16.87
C LEU A 64 0.62 -0.11 17.52
N GLU A 65 0.65 -0.05 18.86
CA GLU A 65 1.63 0.75 19.61
C GLU A 65 3.06 0.18 19.51
N GLU A 66 3.22 -1.14 19.36
CA GLU A 66 4.54 -1.77 19.15
C GLU A 66 5.16 -1.27 17.83
N VAL A 67 4.34 -1.21 16.77
CA VAL A 67 4.75 -0.70 15.45
C VAL A 67 4.93 0.83 15.50
N SER A 68 3.96 1.54 16.07
CA SER A 68 3.94 3.01 16.14
C SER A 68 5.14 3.58 16.89
N LYS A 69 5.61 2.91 17.95
CA LYS A 69 6.82 3.32 18.67
C LYS A 69 8.04 3.40 17.75
N VAL A 70 8.20 2.43 16.85
CA VAL A 70 9.31 2.41 15.88
C VAL A 70 9.11 3.46 14.79
N LEU A 71 7.89 3.60 14.27
CA LEU A 71 7.56 4.62 13.26
C LEU A 71 7.80 6.04 13.77
N ARG A 72 7.40 6.34 15.02
CA ARG A 72 7.61 7.67 15.62
C ARG A 72 9.09 7.97 15.78
N ALA A 73 9.88 6.99 16.21
CA ALA A 73 11.32 7.13 16.37
C ALA A 73 12.09 7.29 15.05
N THR A 74 11.56 6.78 13.93
CA THR A 74 12.24 6.79 12.63
C THR A 74 11.84 7.97 11.75
N THR A 75 10.54 8.24 11.62
CA THR A 75 10.02 9.23 10.65
C THR A 75 8.90 10.13 11.22
N GLY A 76 8.54 9.92 12.49
CA GLY A 76 7.45 10.63 13.16
C GLY A 76 6.06 10.15 12.75
N TRP A 77 5.98 8.97 12.10
CA TRP A 77 4.71 8.33 11.75
C TRP A 77 4.18 7.45 12.88
N GLU A 78 2.89 7.12 12.85
CA GLU A 78 2.28 6.11 13.71
C GLU A 78 1.12 5.42 13.01
N CYS A 79 0.69 4.27 13.52
CA CYS A 79 -0.52 3.60 13.07
C CYS A 79 -1.76 4.26 13.70
N ALA A 80 -2.85 4.34 12.95
CA ALA A 80 -4.16 4.75 13.45
C ALA A 80 -5.17 3.62 13.25
N GLU A 81 -5.77 3.16 14.36
CA GLU A 81 -6.86 2.21 14.33
C GLU A 81 -8.04 2.76 13.54
N VAL A 82 -8.55 1.99 12.58
CA VAL A 82 -9.73 2.33 11.78
C VAL A 82 -10.67 1.13 11.60
N PRO A 83 -11.97 1.36 11.36
CA PRO A 83 -12.87 0.31 10.90
C PRO A 83 -12.43 -0.22 9.52
N ALA A 84 -13.01 -1.35 9.10
CA ALA A 84 -12.69 -2.02 7.84
C ALA A 84 -12.77 -1.11 6.60
N LEU A 85 -13.62 -0.06 6.66
CA LEU A 85 -13.73 0.94 5.60
C LEU A 85 -13.82 2.34 6.21
N ILE A 86 -13.04 3.27 5.67
CA ILE A 86 -13.11 4.70 5.99
C ILE A 86 -13.38 5.54 4.74
N SER A 87 -13.86 6.77 4.93
CA SER A 87 -14.01 7.72 3.83
C SER A 87 -12.65 8.19 3.33
N PHE A 88 -12.60 8.63 2.06
CA PHE A 88 -11.40 9.28 1.52
C PHE A 88 -10.98 10.52 2.33
N ASP A 89 -11.93 11.31 2.82
CA ASP A 89 -11.62 12.46 3.67
C ASP A 89 -10.84 12.04 4.91
N LYS A 90 -11.29 10.96 5.58
CA LYS A 90 -10.61 10.46 6.77
C LYS A 90 -9.24 9.86 6.44
N PHE A 91 -9.14 9.13 5.34
CA PHE A 91 -7.88 8.57 4.86
C PHE A 91 -6.83 9.65 4.63
N PHE A 92 -7.17 10.71 3.87
CA PHE A 92 -6.25 11.82 3.61
C PHE A 92 -5.92 12.63 4.86
N GLU A 93 -6.91 12.88 5.74
CA GLU A 93 -6.68 13.54 7.03
C GLU A 93 -5.64 12.80 7.87
N LEU A 94 -5.73 11.46 7.95
CA LEU A 94 -4.79 10.65 8.71
C LEU A 94 -3.38 10.73 8.12
N LEU A 95 -3.21 10.52 6.80
CA LEU A 95 -1.89 10.59 6.15
C LEU A 95 -1.28 11.99 6.24
N ALA A 96 -2.08 13.05 6.11
CA ALA A 96 -1.63 14.44 6.25
C ALA A 96 -1.10 14.76 7.66
N ASN A 97 -1.48 13.97 8.67
CA ASN A 97 -1.01 14.07 10.04
C ASN A 97 -0.01 12.96 10.43
N LYS A 98 0.62 12.31 9.43
CA LYS A 98 1.55 11.18 9.63
C LYS A 98 0.97 9.99 10.41
N ARG A 99 -0.32 9.74 10.22
CA ARG A 99 -1.02 8.60 10.82
C ARG A 99 -1.43 7.63 9.71
N PHE A 100 -0.88 6.43 9.71
CA PHE A 100 -1.18 5.42 8.71
C PHE A 100 -2.39 4.58 9.17
N PRO A 101 -3.53 4.60 8.46
CA PRO A 101 -4.72 3.87 8.85
C PRO A 101 -4.49 2.36 8.78
N VAL A 102 -4.84 1.64 9.84
CA VAL A 102 -4.77 0.19 9.92
C VAL A 102 -6.13 -0.36 10.28
N ALA A 103 -6.75 -1.08 9.35
CA ALA A 103 -7.98 -1.82 9.63
C ALA A 103 -7.67 -3.00 10.56
N THR A 104 -8.30 -3.03 11.73
CA THR A 104 -8.01 -3.99 12.80
C THR A 104 -8.79 -5.30 12.65
N PHE A 105 -8.78 -5.89 11.46
CA PHE A 105 -9.22 -7.26 11.22
C PHE A 105 -8.17 -8.00 10.40
N ILE A 106 -8.19 -9.34 10.43
CA ILE A 106 -7.37 -10.18 9.56
C ILE A 106 -8.28 -11.02 8.66
N ARG A 107 -7.85 -11.31 7.44
CA ARG A 107 -8.58 -12.15 6.47
C ARG A 107 -8.91 -13.53 7.03
N SER A 108 -9.98 -14.14 6.54
CA SER A 108 -10.32 -15.53 6.86
C SER A 108 -9.45 -16.53 6.10
N ARG A 109 -9.48 -17.80 6.53
CA ARG A 109 -8.82 -18.90 5.79
C ARG A 109 -9.34 -19.10 4.37
N GLU A 110 -10.61 -18.77 4.10
CA GLU A 110 -11.20 -18.86 2.76
C GLU A 110 -10.61 -17.82 1.78
N GLU A 111 -10.15 -16.68 2.32
CA GLU A 111 -9.54 -15.59 1.55
C GLU A 111 -8.04 -15.45 1.81
N PHE A 112 -7.42 -16.52 2.29
CA PHE A 112 -6.02 -16.52 2.71
C PHE A 112 -5.07 -16.05 1.60
N ASP A 113 -5.34 -16.47 0.37
CA ASP A 113 -4.53 -16.16 -0.80
C ASP A 113 -4.88 -14.82 -1.47
N TYR A 114 -6.11 -14.35 -1.30
CA TYR A 114 -6.56 -13.08 -1.86
C TYR A 114 -7.77 -12.53 -1.12
N LEU A 115 -7.66 -11.27 -0.70
CA LEU A 115 -8.73 -10.48 -0.14
C LEU A 115 -8.73 -9.11 -0.84
N GLN A 116 -9.92 -8.65 -1.24
CA GLN A 116 -10.08 -7.35 -1.91
C GLN A 116 -9.94 -6.17 -0.94
N GLU A 117 -10.35 -6.35 0.32
CA GLU A 117 -10.28 -5.33 1.36
C GLU A 117 -8.91 -5.38 2.06
N PRO A 118 -8.24 -4.25 2.34
CA PRO A 118 -6.97 -4.29 3.05
C PRO A 118 -7.21 -4.70 4.51
N ASP A 119 -6.50 -5.73 4.96
CA ASP A 119 -6.53 -6.23 6.33
C ASP A 119 -5.26 -5.82 7.11
N VAL A 120 -5.21 -6.12 8.39
CA VAL A 120 -4.07 -5.78 9.27
C VAL A 120 -2.74 -6.31 8.74
N PHE A 121 -2.73 -7.46 8.05
CA PHE A 121 -1.52 -8.00 7.44
C PHE A 121 -1.06 -7.15 6.27
N HIS A 122 -1.97 -6.78 5.35
CA HIS A 122 -1.64 -5.87 4.25
C HIS A 122 -1.05 -4.55 4.76
N GLU A 123 -1.68 -3.94 5.77
CA GLU A 123 -1.26 -2.62 6.25
C GLU A 123 0.08 -2.68 7.03
N ILE A 124 0.20 -3.61 7.97
CA ILE A 124 1.40 -3.69 8.82
C ILE A 124 2.58 -4.30 8.06
N PHE A 125 2.38 -5.47 7.45
CA PHE A 125 3.46 -6.14 6.73
C PHE A 125 3.76 -5.43 5.41
N GLY A 126 2.74 -5.06 4.63
CA GLY A 126 2.94 -4.46 3.31
C GLY A 126 3.55 -3.07 3.36
N HIS A 127 3.07 -2.18 4.25
CA HIS A 127 3.40 -0.75 4.17
C HIS A 127 4.31 -0.24 5.30
N CYS A 128 4.12 -0.71 6.54
CA CYS A 128 4.77 -0.05 7.69
C CYS A 128 6.30 -0.14 7.67
N ALA A 129 6.90 -1.18 7.09
CA ALA A 129 8.35 -1.25 6.97
C ALA A 129 8.91 -0.11 6.09
N MET A 130 8.24 0.21 4.98
CA MET A 130 8.61 1.35 4.13
C MET A 130 8.43 2.70 4.82
N LEU A 131 7.45 2.84 5.73
CA LEU A 131 7.27 4.07 6.51
C LEU A 131 8.43 4.39 7.46
N THR A 132 9.35 3.45 7.69
CA THR A 132 10.61 3.71 8.41
C THR A 132 11.66 4.42 7.55
N ASN A 133 11.43 4.54 6.24
CA ASN A 133 12.30 5.24 5.29
C ASN A 133 11.83 6.69 5.10
N PRO A 134 12.72 7.70 5.28
CA PRO A 134 12.34 9.11 5.17
C PRO A 134 11.74 9.54 3.83
N ALA A 135 12.23 9.03 2.69
CA ALA A 135 11.74 9.41 1.37
C ALA A 135 10.31 8.92 1.14
N PHE A 136 10.06 7.65 1.46
CA PHE A 136 8.73 7.07 1.38
C PHE A 136 7.77 7.74 2.37
N ALA A 137 8.20 7.98 3.61
CA ALA A 137 7.42 8.65 4.63
C ALA A 137 7.03 10.10 4.25
N GLU A 138 7.94 10.88 3.65
CA GLU A 138 7.63 12.25 3.22
C GLU A 138 6.71 12.26 1.99
N PHE A 139 6.91 11.33 1.05
CA PHE A 139 6.03 11.18 -0.09
C PHE A 139 4.60 10.83 0.32
N THR A 140 4.42 9.84 1.21
CA THR A 140 3.09 9.46 1.74
C THR A 140 2.43 10.61 2.51
N HIS A 141 3.22 11.40 3.26
CA HIS A 141 2.73 12.56 4.00
C HIS A 141 2.26 13.66 3.05
N THR A 142 3.05 13.93 2.01
CA THR A 142 2.72 14.92 0.98
C THR A 142 1.52 14.51 0.16
N TYR A 143 1.41 13.23 -0.21
CA TYR A 143 0.20 12.69 -0.80
C TYR A 143 -1.04 12.91 0.07
N GLY A 144 -0.94 12.67 1.39
CA GLY A 144 -2.01 12.97 2.34
C GLY A 144 -2.45 14.44 2.30
N LYS A 145 -1.50 15.37 2.39
CA LYS A 145 -1.76 16.82 2.32
C LYS A 145 -2.43 17.22 1.00
N LEU A 146 -1.95 16.72 -0.12
CA LEU A 146 -2.51 17.00 -1.45
C LEU A 146 -3.94 16.51 -1.56
N GLY A 147 -4.21 15.25 -1.17
CA GLY A 147 -5.55 14.68 -1.24
C GLY A 147 -6.56 15.37 -0.31
N LEU A 148 -6.11 15.84 0.85
CA LEU A 148 -6.96 16.58 1.78
C LEU A 148 -7.40 17.93 1.18
N ALA A 149 -6.50 18.64 0.49
CA ALA A 149 -6.77 19.91 -0.16
C ALA A 149 -7.51 19.77 -1.51
N ALA A 150 -7.40 18.61 -2.16
CA ALA A 150 -7.95 18.35 -3.48
C ALA A 150 -9.47 18.14 -3.49
N ASN A 151 -10.11 18.52 -4.60
CA ASN A 151 -11.52 18.19 -4.85
C ASN A 151 -11.69 16.72 -5.27
N LYS A 152 -12.95 16.26 -5.36
CA LYS A 152 -13.27 14.87 -5.71
C LYS A 152 -12.73 14.42 -7.07
N GLN A 153 -12.70 15.29 -8.07
CA GLN A 153 -12.23 14.94 -9.42
C GLN A 153 -10.72 14.72 -9.44
N ASP A 154 -9.98 15.57 -8.71
CA ASP A 154 -8.51 15.52 -8.64
C ASP A 154 -8.04 14.34 -7.81
N ARG A 155 -8.76 14.00 -6.74
CA ARG A 155 -8.49 12.82 -5.92
C ARG A 155 -8.47 11.51 -6.72
N VAL A 156 -9.19 11.42 -7.83
CA VAL A 156 -9.13 10.23 -8.72
C VAL A 156 -7.78 10.11 -9.42
N TYR A 157 -7.15 11.23 -9.77
CA TYR A 157 -5.80 11.25 -10.34
C TYR A 157 -4.76 10.96 -9.26
N LEU A 158 -4.89 11.56 -8.09
CA LEU A 158 -4.04 11.25 -6.94
C LEU A 158 -4.13 9.76 -6.56
N ALA A 159 -5.31 9.15 -6.59
CA ALA A 159 -5.46 7.71 -6.35
C ALA A 159 -4.64 6.83 -7.31
N ARG A 160 -4.45 7.25 -8.57
CA ARG A 160 -3.55 6.55 -9.51
C ARG A 160 -2.09 6.69 -9.10
N LEU A 161 -1.69 7.89 -8.68
CA LEU A 161 -0.34 8.12 -8.16
C LEU A 161 -0.06 7.17 -6.98
N TYR A 162 -0.99 7.11 -6.01
CA TYR A 162 -0.89 6.20 -4.87
C TYR A 162 -0.82 4.73 -5.31
N TRP A 163 -1.70 4.32 -6.23
CA TRP A 163 -1.75 2.96 -6.74
C TRP A 163 -0.44 2.51 -7.39
N PHE A 164 0.12 3.32 -8.29
CA PHE A 164 1.33 2.97 -9.03
C PHE A 164 2.63 3.27 -8.27
N THR A 165 2.54 3.73 -7.02
CA THR A 165 3.70 3.95 -6.16
C THR A 165 3.59 3.16 -4.86
N ILE A 166 2.81 3.64 -3.89
CA ILE A 166 2.69 3.06 -2.55
C ILE A 166 2.13 1.63 -2.61
N GLU A 167 1.19 1.33 -3.52
CA GLU A 167 0.61 -0.02 -3.61
C GLU A 167 1.39 -0.96 -4.54
N PHE A 168 1.72 -0.51 -5.76
CA PHE A 168 2.30 -1.35 -6.83
C PHE A 168 3.61 -0.79 -7.42
N GLY A 169 4.38 -0.06 -6.64
CA GLY A 169 5.66 0.49 -7.07
C GLY A 169 6.80 -0.55 -7.11
N LEU A 170 7.61 -0.46 -8.16
CA LEU A 170 8.82 -1.25 -8.36
C LEU A 170 10.08 -0.38 -8.35
N LEU A 171 11.23 -1.01 -8.10
CA LEU A 171 12.56 -0.44 -8.29
C LEU A 171 13.28 -1.13 -9.44
N ASN A 172 13.95 -0.36 -10.28
CA ASN A 172 14.93 -0.88 -11.23
C ASN A 172 16.35 -0.54 -10.75
N THR A 173 16.93 -1.43 -9.95
CA THR A 173 18.26 -1.25 -9.36
C THR A 173 19.35 -1.86 -10.22
N ASP A 174 20.62 -1.52 -9.95
CA ASP A 174 21.78 -2.20 -10.58
C ASP A 174 21.80 -3.72 -10.30
N ASN A 175 21.16 -4.16 -9.22
CA ASN A 175 21.03 -5.57 -8.85
C ASN A 175 19.73 -6.20 -9.37
N GLY A 176 19.08 -5.55 -10.34
CA GLY A 176 17.83 -5.97 -10.96
C GLY A 176 16.58 -5.40 -10.29
N LEU A 177 15.42 -5.88 -10.73
CA LEU A 177 14.12 -5.42 -10.24
C LEU A 177 13.90 -5.75 -8.77
N ARG A 178 13.36 -4.79 -8.01
CA ARG A 178 12.91 -4.96 -6.62
C ARG A 178 11.52 -4.35 -6.41
N ILE A 179 10.92 -4.63 -5.27
CA ILE A 179 9.56 -4.23 -4.93
C ILE A 179 9.59 -3.30 -3.72
N TYR A 180 8.82 -2.21 -3.77
CA TYR A 180 8.53 -1.37 -2.60
C TYR A 180 7.04 -1.15 -2.36
N GLY A 181 6.18 -1.47 -3.34
CA GLY A 181 4.73 -1.34 -3.21
C GLY A 181 4.13 -2.36 -2.23
N GLY A 182 3.36 -1.90 -1.24
CA GLY A 182 2.82 -2.75 -0.17
C GLY A 182 1.78 -3.77 -0.62
N GLY A 183 1.01 -3.45 -1.67
CA GLY A 183 0.08 -4.39 -2.31
C GLY A 183 0.79 -5.59 -2.95
N ILE A 184 2.01 -5.39 -3.45
CA ILE A 184 2.84 -6.47 -3.97
C ILE A 184 3.47 -7.23 -2.80
N LEU A 185 4.08 -6.51 -1.83
CA LEU A 185 4.80 -7.08 -0.70
C LEU A 185 3.93 -7.93 0.22
N SER A 186 2.62 -7.68 0.29
CA SER A 186 1.65 -8.46 1.07
C SER A 186 0.92 -9.56 0.27
N SER A 187 1.31 -9.79 -0.99
CA SER A 187 0.70 -10.77 -1.89
C SER A 187 1.75 -11.69 -2.51
N PRO A 188 1.72 -13.01 -2.24
CA PRO A 188 2.66 -13.95 -2.86
C PRO A 188 2.53 -13.99 -4.39
N GLY A 189 1.28 -13.93 -4.87
CA GLY A 189 0.95 -13.96 -6.29
C GLY A 189 1.53 -12.75 -7.02
N GLU A 190 1.27 -11.54 -6.51
CA GLU A 190 1.80 -10.32 -7.13
C GLU A 190 3.32 -10.21 -6.98
N THR A 191 3.90 -10.61 -5.84
CA THR A 191 5.36 -10.62 -5.67
C THR A 191 6.06 -11.45 -6.77
N THR A 192 5.51 -12.61 -7.11
CA THR A 192 6.07 -13.46 -8.15
C THR A 192 5.78 -12.91 -9.55
N TYR A 193 4.53 -12.50 -9.79
CA TYR A 193 4.07 -12.01 -11.09
C TYR A 193 4.79 -10.72 -11.51
N ALA A 194 4.86 -9.73 -10.62
CA ALA A 194 5.46 -8.42 -10.86
C ALA A 194 6.93 -8.51 -11.29
N LEU A 195 7.68 -9.52 -10.85
CA LEU A 195 9.10 -9.67 -11.18
C LEU A 195 9.40 -10.69 -12.27
N LYS A 196 8.66 -11.78 -12.35
CA LYS A 196 9.02 -12.93 -13.20
C LYS A 196 8.17 -13.06 -14.47
N SER A 197 6.97 -12.51 -14.51
CA SER A 197 6.10 -12.63 -15.68
C SER A 197 6.58 -11.71 -16.82
N ASP A 198 6.48 -12.19 -18.05
CA ASP A 198 6.67 -11.41 -19.28
C ASP A 198 5.40 -10.67 -19.73
N VAL A 199 4.27 -10.92 -19.07
CA VAL A 199 2.96 -10.32 -19.38
C VAL A 199 2.87 -8.83 -18.99
N PRO A 200 3.22 -8.40 -17.77
CA PRO A 200 3.00 -7.01 -17.37
C PRO A 200 4.05 -6.08 -17.98
N GLN A 201 3.61 -4.89 -18.38
CA GLN A 201 4.51 -3.83 -18.81
C GLN A 201 5.16 -3.19 -17.59
N ARG A 202 6.48 -3.01 -17.64
CA ARG A 202 7.24 -2.32 -16.58
C ARG A 202 7.82 -1.05 -17.17
N LYS A 203 7.27 0.10 -16.77
CA LYS A 203 7.58 1.41 -17.34
C LYS A 203 8.46 2.19 -16.37
N VAL A 204 9.34 3.03 -16.89
CA VAL A 204 10.01 4.04 -16.06
C VAL A 204 8.95 5.01 -15.53
N PHE A 205 9.08 5.41 -14.28
CA PHE A 205 8.16 6.35 -13.65
C PHE A 205 8.17 7.70 -14.39
N ASP A 206 7.00 8.10 -14.86
CA ASP A 206 6.70 9.46 -15.33
C ASP A 206 5.38 9.88 -14.68
N ALA A 207 5.40 11.03 -14.00
CA ALA A 207 4.25 11.45 -13.21
C ALA A 207 3.00 11.67 -14.08
N VAL A 208 3.13 12.24 -15.28
CA VAL A 208 1.99 12.51 -16.16
C VAL A 208 1.42 11.19 -16.71
N ASP A 209 2.28 10.25 -17.10
CA ASP A 209 1.90 8.90 -17.55
C ASP A 209 1.17 8.13 -16.44
N VAL A 210 1.70 8.13 -15.22
CA VAL A 210 1.07 7.53 -14.03
C VAL A 210 -0.33 8.11 -13.80
N LEU A 211 -0.44 9.45 -13.77
CA LEU A 211 -1.70 10.15 -13.54
C LEU A 211 -2.75 9.86 -14.63
N ARG A 212 -2.32 9.48 -15.84
CA ARG A 212 -3.20 9.15 -16.97
C ARG A 212 -3.52 7.67 -17.11
N THR A 213 -2.84 6.80 -16.37
CA THR A 213 -2.97 5.35 -16.53
C THR A 213 -4.18 4.79 -15.77
N PRO A 214 -5.16 4.15 -16.44
CA PRO A 214 -6.24 3.45 -15.73
C PRO A 214 -5.70 2.21 -15.00
N TYR A 215 -6.30 1.90 -13.85
CA TYR A 215 -6.01 0.67 -13.10
C TYR A 215 -7.30 -0.03 -12.68
N ARG A 216 -7.16 -1.30 -12.26
CA ARG A 216 -8.25 -2.10 -11.73
C ARG A 216 -7.75 -2.93 -10.53
N ILE A 217 -8.54 -2.92 -9.47
CA ILE A 217 -8.16 -3.47 -8.16
C ILE A 217 -8.38 -4.98 -8.01
N ASP A 218 -9.16 -5.60 -8.90
CA ASP A 218 -9.56 -7.02 -8.83
C ASP A 218 -8.84 -7.91 -9.86
N ILE A 219 -7.64 -7.51 -10.31
CA ILE A 219 -6.78 -8.28 -11.22
C ILE A 219 -5.30 -8.14 -10.89
N MET A 220 -4.49 -9.06 -11.43
CA MET A 220 -3.04 -8.88 -11.55
C MET A 220 -2.73 -7.65 -12.41
N GLN A 221 -1.80 -6.81 -11.98
CA GLN A 221 -1.59 -5.51 -12.63
C GLN A 221 -0.93 -5.65 -14.02
N PRO A 222 -1.56 -5.15 -15.09
CA PRO A 222 -0.96 -5.22 -16.42
C PRO A 222 0.18 -4.20 -16.63
N ILE A 223 0.31 -3.21 -15.74
CA ILE A 223 1.31 -2.16 -15.81
C ILE A 223 1.88 -1.92 -14.40
N TYR A 224 3.20 -1.83 -14.32
CA TYR A 224 3.95 -1.37 -13.16
C TYR A 224 4.80 -0.16 -13.56
N PHE A 225 5.03 0.75 -12.60
CA PHE A 225 5.98 1.85 -12.76
C PHE A 225 7.19 1.65 -11.85
N MET A 226 8.37 1.96 -12.39
CA MET A 226 9.66 1.74 -11.78
C MET A 226 10.35 3.06 -11.52
N ILE A 227 10.77 3.28 -10.28
CA ILE A 227 11.79 4.28 -9.95
C ILE A 227 13.15 3.57 -9.83
N GLU A 228 14.27 4.29 -9.86
CA GLU A 228 15.61 3.69 -9.83
C GLU A 228 16.14 3.54 -8.39
N ARG A 229 15.66 4.39 -7.49
CA ARG A 229 16.03 4.44 -6.08
C ARG A 229 14.90 5.00 -5.23
N ILE A 230 14.75 4.53 -4.00
CA ILE A 230 13.68 5.00 -3.09
C ILE A 230 13.73 6.51 -2.85
N ASP A 231 14.93 7.11 -2.84
CA ASP A 231 15.09 8.56 -2.66
C ASP A 231 14.41 9.40 -3.76
N GLN A 232 14.14 8.85 -4.95
CA GLN A 232 13.37 9.57 -5.99
C GLN A 232 11.96 9.93 -5.50
N LEU A 233 11.42 9.25 -4.49
CA LEU A 233 10.16 9.64 -3.87
C LEU A 233 10.25 11.02 -3.18
N PHE A 234 11.43 11.46 -2.72
CA PHE A 234 11.60 12.85 -2.29
C PHE A 234 11.41 13.80 -3.46
N ASP A 235 12.07 13.56 -4.59
CA ASP A 235 11.95 14.43 -5.76
C ASP A 235 10.49 14.52 -6.22
N ILE A 236 9.80 13.36 -6.27
CA ILE A 236 8.39 13.28 -6.65
C ILE A 236 7.49 14.03 -5.64
N ALA A 237 7.79 13.95 -4.34
CA ALA A 237 7.04 14.67 -3.31
C ALA A 237 7.13 16.21 -3.46
N HIS A 238 8.19 16.73 -4.08
CA HIS A 238 8.40 18.16 -4.26
C HIS A 238 7.98 18.68 -5.65
N LEU A 239 7.45 17.81 -6.53
CA LEU A 239 6.85 18.25 -7.79
C LEU A 239 5.59 19.08 -7.52
N ASP A 240 5.28 20.00 -8.44
CA ASP A 240 3.96 20.62 -8.49
C ASP A 240 2.94 19.59 -9.03
N MET A 241 2.55 18.66 -8.14
CA MET A 241 1.70 17.54 -8.48
C MET A 241 0.34 17.99 -9.00
N MET A 242 -0.17 19.13 -8.53
CA MET A 242 -1.46 19.65 -8.98
C MET A 242 -1.37 20.23 -10.39
N ALA A 243 -0.26 20.90 -10.76
CA ALA A 243 -0.03 21.27 -12.15
C ALA A 243 0.05 20.06 -13.08
N LEU A 244 0.69 18.97 -12.62
CA LEU A 244 0.77 17.71 -13.39
C LEU A 244 -0.60 17.01 -13.51
N VAL A 245 -1.46 17.12 -12.50
CA VAL A 245 -2.87 16.68 -12.57
C VAL A 245 -3.63 17.46 -13.65
N GLU A 246 -3.48 18.78 -13.71
CA GLU A 246 -4.11 19.59 -14.77
C GLU A 246 -3.59 19.22 -16.16
N GLN A 247 -2.28 19.01 -16.30
CA GLN A 247 -1.69 18.52 -17.54
C GLN A 247 -2.26 17.14 -17.94
N ALA A 248 -2.36 16.21 -16.99
CA ALA A 248 -2.92 14.87 -17.22
C ALA A 248 -4.38 14.93 -17.67
N LYS A 249 -5.20 15.81 -17.07
CA LYS A 249 -6.58 16.04 -17.50
C LYS A 249 -6.65 16.57 -18.92
N ALA A 250 -5.82 17.55 -19.27
CA ALA A 250 -5.80 18.15 -20.62
C ALA A 250 -5.44 17.13 -21.70
N LEU A 251 -4.56 16.17 -21.38
CA LEU A 251 -4.15 15.11 -22.30
C LEU A 251 -5.09 13.90 -22.35
N GLY A 252 -6.05 13.80 -21.42
CA GLY A 252 -6.96 12.66 -21.29
C GLY A 252 -6.28 11.36 -20.82
N LEU A 253 -7.08 10.40 -20.37
CA LEU A 253 -6.58 9.10 -19.90
C LEU A 253 -6.06 8.23 -21.05
N HIS A 254 -5.10 7.37 -20.74
CA HIS A 254 -4.69 6.28 -21.62
C HIS A 254 -5.80 5.24 -21.78
N ALA A 255 -5.74 4.46 -22.86
CA ALA A 255 -6.62 3.30 -23.04
C ALA A 255 -6.30 2.23 -21.98
N PRO A 256 -7.32 1.66 -21.29
CA PRO A 256 -7.10 0.58 -20.33
C PRO A 256 -6.43 -0.63 -20.99
N GLN A 257 -5.45 -1.24 -20.30
CA GLN A 257 -4.79 -2.49 -20.72
C GLN A 257 -5.46 -3.74 -20.12
N PHE A 258 -6.72 -3.61 -19.69
CA PHE A 258 -7.52 -4.69 -19.12
C PHE A 258 -8.94 -4.65 -19.70
N PRO A 259 -9.60 -5.82 -19.83
CA PRO A 259 -10.97 -5.87 -20.33
C PRO A 259 -11.92 -5.11 -19.38
N PRO A 260 -13.06 -4.59 -19.86
CA PRO A 260 -14.10 -4.05 -18.99
C PRO A 260 -14.54 -5.07 -17.94
N LYS A 261 -15.07 -4.60 -16.80
CA LYS A 261 -15.64 -5.51 -15.81
C LYS A 261 -16.82 -6.25 -16.45
N GLU A 262 -16.79 -7.58 -16.44
CA GLU A 262 -17.95 -8.37 -16.84
C GLU A 262 -19.12 -8.00 -15.91
N LYS A 263 -20.25 -7.57 -16.49
CA LYS A 263 -21.46 -7.39 -15.71
C LYS A 263 -21.87 -8.77 -15.22
N GLN A 264 -21.77 -9.03 -13.92
CA GLN A 264 -22.44 -10.20 -13.35
C GLN A 264 -23.90 -10.14 -13.78
N ALA A 265 -24.36 -11.18 -14.46
CA ALA A 265 -25.77 -11.34 -14.77
C ALA A 265 -26.52 -11.30 -13.44
N SER A 266 -27.38 -10.29 -13.30
CA SER A 266 -28.28 -10.09 -12.17
C SER A 266 -29.21 -11.27 -11.96
#